data_AF-A0AAW7IRC9-F1
#
_entry.id   AF-A0AAW7IRC9-F1
#
_cell.length_a   1.000
_cell.length_b   1.000
_cell.length_c   1.000
_cell.angle_alpha   90.00
_cell.angle_beta   90.00
_cell.angle_gamma   90.00
#
_symmetry.space_group_name_H-M   'P 1'
#
loop_
_entity.id
_entity.type
_entity.pdbx_description
1 polymer ?
#
loop_
_entity_poly.entity_id
_entity_poly.type
_entity_poly.pdbx_seq_one_letter_code
_entity_poly.pdbx_strand_id
1 'polypeptide(L)'
;MKMNLVNMNPFVMLRKNDGFTMIEMLFSLMILMTTSLFVLELFSTIHTQVRSIDKLHPKEWEVFTMQMQQEVRSSIDQDVMGNKLYLLSGEQLSSIEQYEDKVRRRVNGMGHEVILQNISEFQVEKDGGVIVLNITDKAGTTFSRRFHPFFKNVKKVDE
;
A
#
# COMPACT_ATOMS: atom_id res chain seq x y z
N MET A 1 62.34 -70.24 -9.74
CA MET A 1 61.53 -69.17 -10.36
C MET A 1 60.09 -69.33 -9.87
N LYS A 2 59.66 -68.56 -8.86
CA LYS A 2 58.27 -68.56 -8.37
C LYS A 2 57.61 -67.27 -8.82
N MET A 3 56.55 -67.38 -9.60
CA MET A 3 55.78 -66.25 -10.12
C MET A 3 54.60 -66.03 -9.17
N ASN A 4 54.58 -64.88 -8.49
CA ASN A 4 53.46 -64.49 -7.63
C ASN A 4 52.32 -63.98 -8.53
N LEU A 5 51.17 -64.67 -8.48
CA LEU A 5 49.94 -64.18 -9.08
C LEU A 5 49.24 -63.25 -8.08
N VAL A 6 49.25 -61.96 -8.39
CA VAL A 6 48.50 -60.94 -7.66
C VAL A 6 47.01 -61.13 -7.96
N ASN A 7 46.22 -61.35 -6.91
CA ASN A 7 44.78 -61.51 -7.02
C ASN A 7 44.14 -60.12 -7.21
N MET A 8 43.64 -59.83 -8.41
CA MET A 8 42.89 -58.60 -8.69
C MET A 8 41.44 -58.80 -8.27
N ASN A 9 41.04 -58.16 -7.16
CA ASN A 9 39.63 -58.11 -6.77
C ASN A 9 38.85 -57.26 -7.78
N PRO A 10 37.70 -57.73 -8.30
CA PRO A 10 36.88 -56.93 -9.19
C PRO A 10 36.32 -55.74 -8.41
N PHE A 11 36.55 -54.53 -8.93
CA PHE A 11 35.92 -53.31 -8.43
C PHE A 11 34.41 -53.42 -8.65
N VAL A 12 33.65 -53.76 -7.61
CA VAL A 12 32.19 -53.73 -7.65
C VAL A 12 31.75 -52.29 -7.44
N MET A 13 31.38 -51.62 -8.53
CA MET A 13 30.75 -50.30 -8.47
C MET A 13 29.28 -50.48 -8.07
N LEU A 14 28.95 -50.33 -6.78
CA LEU A 14 27.56 -50.24 -6.33
C LEU A 14 26.93 -48.97 -6.92
N ARG A 15 26.09 -49.13 -7.94
CA ARG A 15 25.32 -48.02 -8.50
C ARG A 15 24.27 -47.59 -7.47
N LYS A 16 24.49 -46.44 -6.84
CA LYS A 16 23.54 -45.80 -5.93
C LYS A 16 22.36 -45.26 -6.75
N ASN A 17 21.22 -45.94 -6.73
CA ASN A 17 20.00 -45.46 -7.38
C ASN A 17 19.30 -44.46 -6.43
N ASP A 18 19.73 -43.21 -6.44
CA ASP A 18 19.02 -42.08 -5.80
C ASP A 18 17.85 -41.61 -6.70
N GLY A 19 17.04 -42.55 -7.19
CA GLY A 19 15.94 -42.29 -8.10
C GLY A 19 14.60 -42.18 -7.36
N PHE A 20 13.73 -41.30 -7.82
CA PHE A 20 12.38 -41.17 -7.28
C PHE A 20 11.54 -42.41 -7.56
N THR A 21 10.80 -42.86 -6.57
CA THR A 21 9.79 -43.89 -6.74
C THR A 21 8.56 -43.33 -7.45
N MET A 22 7.83 -44.18 -8.16
CA MET A 22 6.59 -43.78 -8.85
C MET A 22 5.56 -43.18 -7.87
N ILE A 23 5.50 -43.72 -6.65
CA ILE A 23 4.57 -43.24 -5.62
C ILE A 23 4.94 -41.84 -5.11
N GLU A 24 6.22 -41.53 -4.96
CA GLU A 24 6.69 -40.18 -4.61
C GLU A 24 6.32 -39.17 -5.70
N MET A 25 6.51 -39.54 -6.97
CA MET A 25 6.13 -38.67 -8.10
C MET A 25 4.62 -38.42 -8.16
N LEU A 26 3.80 -39.45 -7.89
CA LEU A 26 2.34 -39.31 -7.83
C LEU A 26 1.90 -38.41 -6.67
N PHE A 27 2.58 -38.53 -5.53
CA PHE A 27 2.32 -37.69 -4.37
C PHE A 27 2.73 -36.23 -4.60
N SER A 28 3.90 -35.99 -5.22
CA SER A 28 4.32 -34.66 -5.65
C SER A 28 3.34 -34.03 -6.65
N LEU A 29 2.82 -34.82 -7.61
CA LEU A 29 1.81 -34.36 -8.55
C LEU A 29 0.49 -34.00 -7.84
N MET A 30 0.07 -34.80 -6.85
CA MET A 30 -1.13 -34.51 -6.06
C MET A 30 -0.99 -33.18 -5.30
N ILE A 31 0.16 -32.94 -4.68
CA ILE A 31 0.46 -31.67 -4.00
C ILE A 31 0.44 -30.52 -5.01
N LEU A 32 1.10 -30.68 -6.17
CA LEU A 32 1.14 -29.65 -7.22
C LEU A 32 -0.26 -29.28 -7.73
N MET A 33 -1.11 -30.28 -7.99
CA MET A 33 -2.48 -30.03 -8.44
C MET A 33 -3.29 -29.31 -7.37
N THR A 34 -3.14 -29.73 -6.12
CA THR A 34 -3.84 -29.11 -4.98
C THR A 34 -3.42 -27.65 -4.82
N THR A 35 -2.12 -27.34 -4.82
CA THR A 35 -1.63 -25.97 -4.70
C THR A 35 -2.03 -25.11 -5.90
N SER A 36 -2.01 -25.67 -7.11
CA SER A 36 -2.43 -24.94 -8.32
C SER A 36 -3.89 -24.53 -8.27
N LEU A 37 -4.80 -25.38 -7.79
CA LEU A 37 -6.23 -25.03 -7.65
C LEU A 37 -6.44 -23.86 -6.69
N PHE A 38 -5.74 -23.84 -5.56
CA PHE A 38 -5.83 -22.72 -4.60
C PHE A 38 -5.34 -21.40 -5.19
N VAL A 39 -4.31 -21.42 -6.03
CA VAL A 39 -3.80 -20.20 -6.69
C VAL A 39 -4.88 -19.57 -7.58
N LEU A 40 -5.60 -20.36 -8.38
CA LEU A 40 -6.66 -19.83 -9.26
C LEU A 40 -7.78 -19.15 -8.47
N GLU A 41 -8.21 -19.76 -7.35
CA GLU A 41 -9.30 -19.23 -6.52
C GLU A 41 -8.92 -17.89 -5.84
N LEU A 42 -7.65 -17.77 -5.42
CA LEU A 42 -7.11 -16.52 -4.87
C LEU A 42 -7.16 -15.39 -5.89
N PHE A 43 -6.77 -15.64 -7.16
CA PHE A 43 -6.83 -14.63 -8.21
C PHE A 43 -8.26 -14.18 -8.54
N SER A 44 -9.22 -15.12 -8.59
CA SER A 44 -10.63 -14.81 -8.85
C SER A 44 -11.23 -13.90 -7.75
N THR A 45 -10.91 -14.20 -6.49
CA THR A 45 -11.39 -13.42 -5.34
C THR A 45 -10.84 -11.99 -5.36
N ILE A 46 -9.55 -11.82 -5.69
CA ILE A 46 -8.91 -10.50 -5.80
C ILE A 46 -9.55 -9.69 -6.93
N HIS A 47 -9.74 -10.28 -8.11
CA HIS A 47 -10.31 -9.56 -9.26
C HIS A 47 -11.75 -9.09 -9.04
N THR A 48 -12.56 -9.87 -8.30
CA THR A 48 -13.96 -9.53 -8.06
C THR A 48 -14.09 -8.27 -7.18
N GLN A 49 -13.16 -8.03 -6.26
CA GLN A 49 -13.16 -6.83 -5.41
C GLN A 49 -12.79 -5.55 -6.18
N VAL A 50 -11.98 -5.66 -7.22
CA VAL A 50 -11.49 -4.52 -8.03
C VAL A 50 -12.56 -3.93 -8.96
N ARG A 51 -13.68 -4.62 -9.19
CA ARG A 51 -14.73 -4.17 -10.12
C ARG A 51 -15.53 -2.93 -9.68
N SER A 52 -15.28 -2.42 -8.48
CA SER A 52 -15.94 -1.24 -7.92
C SER A 52 -15.24 0.05 -8.36
N ILE A 53 -15.03 0.24 -9.68
CA ILE A 53 -14.19 1.33 -10.22
C ILE A 53 -14.73 2.72 -9.84
N ASP A 54 -16.05 2.85 -9.68
CA ASP A 54 -16.69 4.14 -9.38
C ASP A 54 -16.88 4.42 -7.88
N LYS A 55 -16.57 3.44 -7.01
CA LYS A 55 -16.73 3.58 -5.57
C LYS A 55 -15.38 3.71 -4.90
N LEU A 56 -15.22 4.71 -4.04
CA LEU A 56 -14.02 4.83 -3.22
C LEU A 56 -13.94 3.63 -2.28
N HIS A 57 -12.83 2.90 -2.30
CA HIS A 57 -12.71 1.71 -1.46
C HIS A 57 -12.51 2.15 0.01
N PRO A 58 -13.20 1.54 1.00
CA PRO A 58 -13.08 1.97 2.41
C PRO A 58 -11.65 1.97 2.93
N LYS A 59 -10.80 1.05 2.42
CA LYS A 59 -9.38 0.99 2.77
C LYS A 59 -8.56 2.15 2.19
N GLU A 60 -8.89 2.61 0.98
CA GLU A 60 -8.24 3.80 0.40
C GLU A 60 -8.57 5.04 1.23
N TRP A 61 -9.84 5.18 1.63
CA TRP A 61 -10.26 6.23 2.57
C TRP A 61 -9.51 6.15 3.90
N GLU A 62 -9.39 4.96 4.49
CA GLU A 62 -8.66 4.77 5.74
C GLU A 62 -7.20 5.20 5.63
N VAL A 63 -6.48 4.71 4.61
CA VAL A 63 -5.06 5.07 4.37
C VAL A 63 -4.92 6.58 4.16
N PHE A 64 -5.80 7.17 3.35
CA PHE A 64 -5.84 8.62 3.14
C PHE A 64 -6.01 9.39 4.45
N THR A 65 -6.99 9.00 5.28
CA THR A 65 -7.21 9.71 6.56
C THR A 65 -6.03 9.55 7.53
N MET A 66 -5.35 8.40 7.55
CA MET A 66 -4.16 8.20 8.38
C MET A 66 -3.01 9.09 7.92
N GLN A 67 -2.75 9.15 6.62
CA GLN A 67 -1.71 10.00 6.03
C GLN A 67 -2.02 11.49 6.29
N MET A 68 -3.26 11.92 6.04
CA MET A 68 -3.71 13.29 6.33
C MET A 68 -3.56 13.63 7.80
N GLN A 69 -3.94 12.74 8.71
CA GLN A 69 -3.81 12.97 10.14
C GLN A 69 -2.35 13.13 10.56
N GLN A 70 -1.45 12.34 9.99
CA GLN A 70 -0.02 12.46 10.23
C GLN A 70 0.50 13.81 9.74
N GLU A 71 0.12 14.22 8.54
CA GLU A 71 0.59 15.48 7.94
C GLU A 71 0.09 16.71 8.71
N VAL A 72 -1.19 16.72 9.08
CA VAL A 72 -1.80 17.76 9.93
C VAL A 72 -1.14 17.82 11.32
N ARG A 73 -0.72 16.68 11.88
CA ARG A 73 -0.02 16.68 13.17
C ARG A 73 1.44 17.11 13.08
N SER A 74 2.08 16.87 11.94
CA SER A 74 3.47 17.25 11.68
C SER A 74 3.61 18.70 11.24
N SER A 75 2.56 19.30 10.68
CA SER A 75 2.58 20.70 10.27
C SER A 75 2.64 21.65 11.47
N ILE A 76 3.44 22.69 11.34
CA ILE A 76 3.57 23.82 12.26
C ILE A 76 2.39 24.78 12.09
N ASP A 77 2.00 25.02 10.84
CA ASP A 77 0.89 25.90 10.51
C ASP A 77 0.05 25.33 9.35
N GLN A 78 -1.21 25.73 9.33
CA GLN A 78 -2.23 25.15 8.46
C GLN A 78 -3.13 26.27 7.97
N ASP A 79 -3.34 26.36 6.67
CA ASP A 79 -4.25 27.35 6.12
C ASP A 79 -5.12 26.77 5.02
N VAL A 80 -6.31 27.34 4.85
CA VAL A 80 -7.27 26.93 3.83
C VAL A 80 -7.63 28.15 3.02
N MET A 81 -7.29 28.13 1.73
CA MET A 81 -7.66 29.19 0.79
C MET A 81 -8.48 28.60 -0.35
N GLY A 82 -9.73 29.06 -0.48
CA GLY A 82 -10.70 28.51 -1.42
C GLY A 82 -11.05 27.07 -1.05
N ASN A 83 -10.52 26.10 -1.81
CA ASN A 83 -10.74 24.68 -1.61
C ASN A 83 -9.42 23.89 -1.61
N LYS A 84 -8.38 24.54 -1.08
CA LYS A 84 -7.02 24.04 -1.07
C LYS A 84 -6.46 24.15 0.33
N LEU A 85 -5.93 23.04 0.81
CA LEU A 85 -5.30 22.96 2.11
C LEU A 85 -3.80 23.16 1.97
N TYR A 86 -3.26 24.08 2.74
CA TYR A 86 -1.84 24.35 2.86
C TYR A 86 -1.36 23.89 4.23
N LEU A 87 -0.30 23.09 4.24
CA LEU A 87 0.32 22.53 5.44
C LEU A 87 1.79 22.92 5.42
N LEU A 88 2.21 23.74 6.37
CA LEU A 88 3.60 24.14 6.52
C LEU A 88 4.28 23.20 7.53
N SER A 89 5.27 22.44 7.09
CA SER A 89 6.05 21.52 7.93
C SER A 89 7.52 21.89 7.87
N GLY A 90 7.99 22.69 8.84
CA GLY A 90 9.34 23.27 8.81
C GLY A 90 9.47 24.28 7.67
N GLU A 91 10.33 23.98 6.68
CA GLU A 91 10.54 24.79 5.47
C GLU A 91 9.75 24.28 4.26
N GLN A 92 8.99 23.18 4.40
CA GLN A 92 8.23 22.59 3.31
C GLN A 92 6.76 22.99 3.37
N LEU A 93 6.26 23.61 2.30
CA LEU A 93 4.85 23.93 2.11
C LEU A 93 4.18 22.85 1.26
N SER A 94 3.36 22.02 1.89
CA SER A 94 2.55 21.03 1.19
C SER A 94 1.18 21.61 0.86
N SER A 95 0.73 21.44 -0.38
CA SER A 95 -0.57 21.92 -0.84
C SER A 95 -1.40 20.75 -1.37
N ILE A 96 -2.63 20.64 -0.89
CA ILE A 96 -3.55 19.54 -1.20
C ILE A 96 -4.80 20.14 -1.84
N GLU A 97 -5.09 19.69 -3.06
CA GLU A 97 -6.18 20.21 -3.88
C GLU A 97 -6.80 19.10 -4.72
N GLN A 98 -8.04 19.33 -5.18
CA GLN A 98 -8.63 18.50 -6.21
C GLN A 98 -7.96 18.76 -7.56
N TYR A 99 -7.66 17.68 -8.27
CA TYR A 99 -7.21 17.68 -9.65
C TYR A 99 -8.03 16.66 -10.42
N GLU A 100 -8.97 17.14 -11.24
CA GLU A 100 -9.92 16.29 -11.98
C GLU A 100 -10.67 15.33 -11.03
N ASP A 101 -10.47 14.01 -11.21
CA ASP A 101 -11.10 12.96 -10.44
C ASP A 101 -10.25 12.43 -9.26
N LYS A 102 -9.24 13.21 -8.86
CA LYS A 102 -8.24 12.84 -7.85
C LYS A 102 -7.99 13.96 -6.87
N VAL A 103 -7.52 13.60 -5.67
CA VAL A 103 -6.89 14.54 -4.75
C VAL A 103 -5.39 14.45 -4.96
N ARG A 104 -4.78 15.61 -5.21
CA ARG A 104 -3.34 15.74 -5.45
C ARG A 104 -2.68 16.54 -4.35
N ARG A 105 -1.53 16.05 -3.91
CA ARG A 105 -0.58 16.72 -3.04
C ARG A 105 0.64 17.20 -3.83
N ARG A 106 1.12 18.40 -3.50
CA ARG A 106 2.36 19.00 -4.01
C ARG A 106 3.17 19.55 -2.86
N VAL A 107 4.50 19.41 -2.90
CA VAL A 107 5.41 19.94 -1.87
C VAL A 107 6.26 21.03 -2.51
N ASN A 108 6.26 22.23 -1.93
CA ASN A 108 6.93 23.42 -2.46
C ASN A 108 6.55 23.70 -3.94
N GLY A 109 5.30 23.44 -4.31
CA GLY A 109 4.81 23.59 -5.68
C GLY A 109 5.34 22.53 -6.67
N MET A 110 6.22 21.63 -6.22
CA MET A 110 6.77 20.53 -7.00
C MET A 110 6.10 19.21 -6.66
N GLY A 111 6.18 18.26 -7.59
CA GLY A 111 5.60 16.92 -7.45
C GLY A 111 4.17 16.79 -7.99
N HIS A 112 3.73 15.54 -8.10
CA HIS A 112 2.38 15.14 -8.47
C HIS A 112 2.03 13.86 -7.71
N GLU A 113 1.84 13.99 -6.40
CA GLU A 113 1.47 12.85 -5.58
C GLU A 113 -0.06 12.74 -5.56
N VAL A 114 -0.59 11.67 -6.14
CA VAL A 114 -2.02 11.34 -6.07
C VAL A 114 -2.27 10.60 -4.76
N ILE A 115 -3.01 11.22 -3.85
CA ILE A 115 -3.28 10.67 -2.52
C ILE A 115 -4.67 10.02 -2.41
N LEU A 116 -5.59 10.38 -3.32
CA LEU A 116 -6.92 9.78 -3.41
C LEU A 116 -7.42 9.83 -4.86
N GLN A 117 -8.19 8.82 -5.28
CA GLN A 117 -8.72 8.70 -6.64
C GLN A 117 -10.22 8.42 -6.62
N ASN A 118 -10.85 8.47 -7.79
CA ASN A 118 -12.27 8.19 -7.98
C ASN A 118 -13.18 9.10 -7.15
N ILE A 119 -12.77 10.37 -6.99
CA ILE A 119 -13.56 11.39 -6.34
C ILE A 119 -14.30 12.25 -7.38
N SER A 120 -15.50 12.69 -7.01
CA SER A 120 -16.25 13.69 -7.77
C SER A 120 -16.03 15.09 -7.20
N GLU A 121 -16.00 15.19 -5.88
CA GLU A 121 -15.88 16.47 -5.18
C GLU A 121 -14.99 16.35 -3.95
N PHE A 122 -14.15 17.34 -3.76
CA PHE A 122 -13.35 17.56 -2.56
C PHE A 122 -13.79 18.89 -1.95
N GLN A 123 -14.00 18.95 -0.64
CA GLN A 123 -14.26 20.18 0.09
C GLN A 123 -13.41 20.20 1.36
N VAL A 124 -12.72 21.31 1.60
CA VAL A 124 -11.94 21.54 2.80
C VAL A 124 -12.32 22.84 3.47
N GLU A 125 -12.54 22.76 4.78
CA GLU A 125 -12.84 23.91 5.61
C GLU A 125 -11.97 23.89 6.87
N LYS A 126 -11.65 25.08 7.37
CA LYS A 126 -10.94 25.27 8.63
C LYS A 126 -11.87 25.94 9.62
N ASP A 127 -12.33 25.19 10.61
CA ASP A 127 -13.13 25.69 11.72
C ASP A 127 -12.23 25.94 12.93
N GLY A 128 -11.77 27.19 13.06
CA GLY A 128 -10.78 27.59 14.05
C GLY A 128 -9.45 26.88 13.84
N GLY A 129 -9.14 25.90 14.69
CA GLY A 129 -7.96 25.06 14.55
C GLY A 129 -8.27 23.66 14.02
N VAL A 130 -9.51 23.30 13.69
CA VAL A 130 -9.86 21.96 13.20
C VAL A 130 -9.99 22.00 11.68
N ILE A 131 -9.36 21.06 10.99
CA ILE A 131 -9.54 20.88 9.54
C ILE A 131 -10.66 19.86 9.31
N VAL A 132 -11.67 20.25 8.55
CA VAL A 132 -12.79 19.40 8.15
C VAL A 132 -12.65 19.10 6.66
N LEU A 133 -12.57 17.80 6.32
CA LEU A 133 -12.57 17.34 4.94
C LEU A 133 -13.87 16.61 4.64
N ASN A 134 -14.52 17.01 3.56
CA ASN A 134 -15.65 16.32 2.97
C ASN A 134 -15.27 15.88 1.56
N ILE A 135 -15.40 14.59 1.25
CA ILE A 135 -15.06 14.02 -0.06
C ILE A 135 -16.24 13.21 -0.55
N THR A 136 -16.66 13.46 -1.79
CA THR A 136 -17.72 12.67 -2.45
C THR A 136 -17.06 11.81 -3.53
N ASP A 137 -17.35 10.51 -3.53
CA ASP A 137 -16.89 9.60 -4.57
C ASP A 137 -17.72 9.71 -5.87
N LYS A 138 -17.30 9.03 -6.94
CA LYS A 138 -18.08 9.02 -8.20
C LYS A 138 -19.43 8.30 -8.07
N ALA A 139 -19.59 7.44 -7.07
CA ALA A 139 -20.84 6.77 -6.74
C ALA A 139 -21.81 7.63 -5.90
N GLY A 140 -21.42 8.86 -5.52
CA GLY A 140 -22.24 9.80 -4.74
C GLY A 140 -22.22 9.58 -3.22
N THR A 141 -21.33 8.73 -2.71
CA THR A 141 -21.11 8.54 -1.28
C THR A 141 -20.18 9.62 -0.75
N THR A 142 -20.64 10.38 0.26
CA THR A 142 -19.83 11.40 0.92
C THR A 142 -19.18 10.85 2.18
N PHE A 143 -17.88 11.09 2.32
CA PHE A 143 -17.06 10.76 3.46
C PHE A 143 -16.60 12.06 4.13
N SER A 144 -16.76 12.14 5.46
CA SER A 144 -16.33 13.31 6.24
C SER A 144 -15.34 12.89 7.32
N ARG A 145 -14.27 13.68 7.49
CA ARG A 145 -13.29 13.49 8.56
C ARG A 145 -12.82 14.82 9.12
N ARG A 146 -12.65 14.86 10.44
CA ARG A 146 -12.08 15.99 11.17
C ARG A 146 -10.67 15.65 11.62
N PHE A 147 -9.75 16.59 11.41
CA PHE A 147 -8.35 16.47 11.80
C PHE A 147 -8.00 17.57 12.80
N HIS A 148 -7.28 17.16 13.84
CA HIS A 148 -6.86 18.03 14.92
C HIS A 148 -5.34 18.25 14.83
N PRO A 149 -4.86 19.48 14.55
CA PRO A 149 -3.46 19.85 14.69
C PRO A 149 -2.94 19.56 16.08
N PHE A 150 -1.64 19.38 16.15
CA PHE A 150 -0.93 19.45 17.42
C PHE A 150 -0.65 20.93 17.73
N PHE A 151 -1.42 21.53 18.64
CA PHE A 151 -1.12 22.89 19.10
C PHE A 151 0.15 22.88 19.95
N LYS A 152 1.26 23.38 19.39
CA LYS A 152 2.41 23.76 20.21
C LYS A 152 2.10 25.13 20.79
N ASN A 153 1.92 25.22 22.12
CA ASN A 153 1.86 26.50 22.82
C ASN A 153 3.16 27.26 22.58
N VAL A 154 3.21 28.09 21.54
CA VAL A 154 4.26 29.08 21.38
C VAL A 154 3.88 30.22 22.33
N LYS A 155 4.49 30.24 23.52
CA LYS A 155 4.49 31.44 24.35
C LYS A 155 5.01 32.57 23.47
N LYS A 156 4.16 33.55 23.16
CA LYS A 156 4.63 34.88 22.77
C LYS A 156 5.53 35.36 23.91
N VAL A 157 6.83 35.43 23.63
CA VAL A 157 7.73 36.29 24.38
C VAL A 157 7.52 37.64 23.71
N ASP A 158 6.67 38.45 24.30
CA ASP A 158 6.51 39.85 23.95
C ASP A 158 7.84 40.56 24.29
N GLU A 159 8.47 41.18 23.28
CA GLU A 159 9.48 42.24 23.45
C GLU A 159 8.79 43.60 23.53
#